data_AF-A0A963EIB6-F1
#
_entry.id   AF-A0A963EIB6-F1
#
_cell.length_a   1.000
_cell.length_b   1.000
_cell.length_c   1.000
_cell.angle_alpha   90.00
_cell.angle_beta   90.00
_cell.angle_gamma   90.00
#
_symmetry.space_group_name_H-M   'P 1'
#
loop_
_entity.id
_entity.type
_entity.pdbx_description
1 polymer ?
#
loop_
_entity_poly.entity_id
_entity_poly.type
_entity_poly.pdbx_seq_one_letter_code
_entity_poly.pdbx_strand_id
1 'polypeptide(L)'
;MGPTDADTEPIPISALQHAVYCLRQAALIHLERMWENNQLTAEGHVLHVRADRPATRSQRGVRQAHALPLACRRLNIAGVAD
;
A
#
# COMPACT_ATOMS: atom_id res chain seq x y z
N MET A 1 -0.64 -30.14 -9.76
CA MET A 1 0.48 -29.26 -9.42
C MET A 1 -0.15 -27.93 -9.03
N GLY A 2 -0.17 -27.59 -7.74
CA GLY A 2 -0.77 -26.34 -7.27
C GLY A 2 0.07 -25.14 -7.75
N PRO A 3 -0.51 -23.92 -7.77
CA PRO A 3 0.26 -22.73 -8.13
C PRO A 3 1.48 -22.63 -7.22
N THR A 4 2.63 -22.39 -7.81
CA THR A 4 3.84 -22.05 -7.06
C THR A 4 3.61 -20.65 -6.47
N ASP A 5 4.18 -20.30 -5.32
CA ASP A 5 4.05 -18.95 -4.73
C ASP A 5 4.41 -17.83 -5.73
N ALA A 6 5.19 -18.14 -6.78
CA ALA A 6 5.54 -17.25 -7.87
C ALA A 6 4.36 -16.82 -8.78
N ASP A 7 3.25 -17.55 -8.80
CA ASP A 7 2.09 -17.31 -9.68
C ASP A 7 0.94 -16.56 -8.98
N THR A 8 1.11 -16.21 -7.69
CA THR A 8 0.07 -15.56 -6.89
C THR A 8 0.33 -14.06 -6.76
N GLU A 9 -0.67 -13.23 -7.06
CA GLU A 9 -0.59 -11.77 -6.90
C GLU A 9 -0.17 -11.40 -5.46
N PRO A 10 0.81 -10.51 -5.26
CA PRO A 10 1.27 -10.12 -3.94
C PRO A 10 0.18 -9.41 -3.13
N ILE A 11 0.14 -9.69 -1.84
CA ILE A 11 -0.76 -9.03 -0.90
C ILE A 11 -0.30 -7.57 -0.70
N PRO A 12 -1.19 -6.57 -0.85
CA PRO A 12 -0.85 -5.19 -0.55
C PRO A 12 -0.46 -5.00 0.92
N ILE A 13 0.61 -4.25 1.21
CA ILE A 13 1.01 -3.91 2.61
C ILE A 13 -0.17 -3.26 3.36
N SER A 14 -0.93 -2.39 2.69
CA SER A 14 -2.12 -1.74 3.26
C SER A 14 -3.21 -2.74 3.67
N ALA A 15 -3.33 -3.88 2.99
CA ALA A 15 -4.29 -4.92 3.35
C ALA A 15 -3.98 -5.56 4.71
N LEU A 16 -2.69 -5.64 5.08
CA LEU A 16 -2.27 -6.13 6.39
C LEU A 16 -2.71 -5.16 7.50
N GLN A 17 -2.60 -3.85 7.27
CA GLN A 17 -3.05 -2.84 8.22
C GLN A 17 -4.57 -2.93 8.47
N HIS A 18 -5.37 -3.11 7.42
CA HIS A 18 -6.82 -3.32 7.57
C HIS A 18 -7.12 -4.62 8.33
N ALA A 19 -6.40 -5.71 8.04
CA ALA A 19 -6.62 -7.01 8.68
C ALA A 19 -6.27 -6.99 10.17
N VAL A 20 -5.16 -6.33 10.55
CA VAL A 20 -4.73 -6.16 11.95
C VAL A 20 -5.72 -5.30 12.73
N TYR A 21 -6.34 -4.30 12.09
CA TYR A 21 -7.38 -3.51 12.73
C TYR A 21 -8.69 -4.31 12.91
N CYS A 22 -9.23 -4.88 11.83
CA CYS A 22 -10.44 -5.70 11.86
C CYS A 22 -10.62 -6.52 10.58
N LEU A 23 -10.70 -7.85 10.70
CA LEU A 23 -10.92 -8.75 9.55
C LEU A 23 -12.24 -8.48 8.81
N ARG A 24 -13.31 -8.07 9.52
CA ARG A 24 -14.58 -7.68 8.88
C ARG A 24 -14.40 -6.43 8.03
N GLN A 25 -13.68 -5.42 8.52
CA GLN A 25 -13.40 -4.21 7.75
C GLN A 25 -12.52 -4.54 6.53
N ALA A 26 -11.49 -5.36 6.71
CA ALA A 26 -10.64 -5.80 5.61
C ALA A 26 -11.43 -6.53 4.52
N ALA A 27 -12.38 -7.40 4.89
CA ALA A 27 -13.26 -8.08 3.94
C ALA A 27 -14.17 -7.10 3.17
N LEU A 28 -14.77 -6.12 3.86
CA LEU A 28 -15.60 -5.10 3.20
C LEU A 28 -14.78 -4.30 2.17
N ILE A 29 -13.55 -3.93 2.51
CA ILE A 29 -12.67 -3.14 1.62
C ILE A 29 -12.17 -3.98 0.43
N HIS A 30 -11.63 -5.17 0.70
CA HIS A 30 -10.85 -5.93 -0.28
C HIS A 30 -11.65 -6.98 -1.05
N LEU A 31 -12.69 -7.55 -0.44
CA LEU A 31 -13.54 -8.57 -1.07
C LEU A 31 -14.81 -7.94 -1.65
N GLU A 32 -15.57 -7.22 -0.81
CA GLU A 32 -16.86 -6.63 -1.19
C GLU A 32 -16.73 -5.31 -1.94
N ARG A 33 -15.51 -4.73 -1.99
CA ARG A 33 -15.24 -3.41 -2.57
C ARG A 33 -16.15 -2.31 -2.03
N MET A 34 -16.60 -2.46 -0.80
CA MET A 34 -17.42 -1.49 -0.08
C MET A 34 -16.51 -0.51 0.65
N TRP A 35 -16.16 0.56 -0.06
CA TRP A 35 -15.45 1.71 0.50
C TRP A 35 -15.97 2.99 -0.13
N GLU A 36 -16.37 3.95 0.70
CA GLU A 36 -16.77 5.28 0.28
C GLU A 36 -15.84 6.29 0.95
N ASN A 37 -15.26 7.19 0.16
CA ASN A 37 -14.41 8.24 0.69
C ASN A 37 -15.27 9.27 1.41
N ASN A 38 -15.01 9.47 2.70
CA ASN A 38 -15.54 10.62 3.41
C ASN A 38 -14.66 11.86 3.16
N GLN A 39 -15.08 13.01 3.68
CA GLN A 39 -14.35 14.26 3.53
C GLN A 39 -12.90 14.19 4.01
N LEU A 40 -12.66 13.56 5.18
CA LEU A 40 -11.30 13.44 5.75
C LEU A 40 -10.40 12.58 4.86
N THR A 41 -10.93 11.48 4.29
CA THR A 41 -10.19 10.64 3.35
C THR A 41 -9.86 11.42 2.07
N ALA A 42 -10.80 12.20 1.53
CA ALA A 42 -10.58 13.01 0.34
C ALA A 42 -9.55 14.12 0.57
N GLU A 43 -9.60 14.82 1.70
CA GLU A 43 -8.61 15.83 2.09
C GLU A 43 -7.22 15.20 2.26
N GLY A 44 -7.13 14.02 2.89
CA GLY A 44 -5.90 13.24 2.98
C GLY A 44 -5.30 12.91 1.61
N HIS A 45 -6.13 12.49 0.65
CA HIS A 45 -5.69 12.25 -0.72
C HIS A 45 -5.07 13.49 -1.35
N VAL A 46 -5.69 14.67 -1.20
CA VAL A 46 -5.17 15.93 -1.75
C VAL A 46 -3.81 16.28 -1.15
N LEU A 47 -3.63 16.07 0.17
CA LEU A 47 -2.35 16.29 0.83
C LEU A 47 -1.26 15.32 0.34
N HIS A 48 -1.63 14.06 0.07
CA HIS A 48 -0.71 13.02 -0.40
C HIS A 48 -0.28 13.15 -1.87
N VAL A 49 -0.99 13.91 -2.72
CA VAL A 49 -0.67 14.07 -4.16
C VAL A 49 0.80 14.37 -4.44
N ARG A 50 1.48 15.10 -3.54
CA ARG A 50 2.91 15.42 -3.69
C ARG A 50 3.83 14.25 -3.30
N ALA A 51 3.48 13.50 -2.27
CA ALA A 51 4.22 12.32 -1.80
C ALA A 51 4.02 11.12 -2.74
N ASP A 52 2.86 11.01 -3.37
CA ASP A 52 2.55 9.95 -4.35
C ASP A 52 3.33 10.08 -5.67
N ARG A 53 4.07 11.18 -5.87
CA ARG A 53 4.91 11.37 -7.05
C ARG A 53 6.29 10.75 -6.81
N PRO A 54 6.70 9.76 -7.61
CA PRO A 54 8.03 9.18 -7.51
C PRO A 54 9.11 10.27 -7.64
N ALA A 55 9.85 10.45 -6.55
CA ALA A 55 10.94 11.40 -6.50
C ALA A 55 12.07 10.82 -5.65
N THR A 56 13.31 11.11 -6.00
CA THR A 56 14.46 10.79 -5.17
C THR A 56 15.37 12.01 -5.12
N ARG A 57 15.74 12.42 -3.92
CA ARG A 57 16.68 13.52 -3.68
C ARG A 57 17.76 13.07 -2.72
N SER A 58 18.98 13.52 -2.94
CA SER A 58 20.05 13.42 -1.96
C SER A 58 20.38 14.80 -1.41
N GLN A 59 20.40 14.95 -0.09
CA GLN A 59 20.82 16.19 0.57
C GLN A 59 21.68 15.84 1.78
N ARG A 60 22.89 16.43 1.86
CA ARG A 60 23.85 16.22 2.97
C ARG A 60 24.14 14.73 3.25
N GLY A 61 24.18 13.90 2.20
CA GLY A 61 24.44 12.46 2.33
C GLY A 61 23.21 11.60 2.68
N VAL A 62 22.04 12.20 2.88
CA VAL A 62 20.78 11.47 3.13
C VAL A 62 19.97 11.36 1.85
N ARG A 63 19.61 10.13 1.47
CA ARG A 63 18.67 9.86 0.38
C ARG A 63 17.24 9.90 0.89
N GLN A 64 16.43 10.77 0.29
CA GLN A 64 14.99 10.85 0.47
C GLN A 64 14.34 10.30 -0.79
N ALA A 65 13.36 9.42 -0.64
CA ALA A 65 12.56 8.88 -1.73
C ALA A 65 11.08 9.01 -1.39
N HIS A 66 10.27 9.25 -2.40
CA HIS A 66 8.82 9.35 -2.33
C HIS A 66 8.20 8.34 -3.29
N ALA A 67 7.01 7.84 -2.95
CA ALA A 67 6.32 6.78 -3.68
C ALA A 67 7.26 5.60 -4.01
N LEU A 68 8.00 5.13 -3.01
CA LEU A 68 9.00 4.08 -3.16
C LEU A 68 8.32 2.71 -3.21
N PRO A 69 8.41 1.95 -4.33
CA PRO A 69 7.88 0.60 -4.38
C PRO A 69 8.68 -0.34 -3.49
N LEU A 70 7.97 -1.13 -2.67
CA LEU A 70 8.54 -2.11 -1.75
C LEU A 70 7.96 -3.49 -2.07
N ALA A 71 8.79 -4.54 -2.01
CA ALA A 71 8.36 -5.91 -2.23
C ALA A 71 9.15 -6.91 -1.35
N CYS A 72 8.45 -7.90 -0.81
CA CYS A 72 9.03 -9.03 -0.10
C CYS A 72 8.57 -10.34 -0.75
N ARG A 73 9.46 -10.96 -1.54
CA ARG A 73 9.15 -12.20 -2.26
C ARG A 73 8.83 -13.36 -1.33
N ARG A 74 9.60 -13.51 -0.24
CA ARG A 74 9.43 -14.61 0.73
C ARG A 74 8.04 -14.62 1.39
N LEU A 75 7.42 -13.46 1.55
CA LEU A 75 6.09 -13.33 2.16
C LEU A 75 5.00 -13.04 1.13
N ASN A 76 5.35 -12.90 -0.15
CA ASN A 76 4.47 -12.45 -1.22
C ASN A 76 3.69 -11.17 -0.88
N ILE A 77 4.39 -10.12 -0.43
CA ILE A 77 3.81 -8.82 -0.05
C ILE A 77 4.43 -7.71 -0.90
N ALA A 78 3.63 -6.72 -1.32
CA ALA A 78 4.09 -5.53 -2.03
C ALA A 78 3.32 -4.27 -1.63
N GLY A 79 3.91 -3.09 -1.84
CA GLY A 79 3.25 -1.81 -1.58
C GLY A 79 4.11 -0.62 -1.95
N VAL A 80 3.65 0.57 -1.57
CA VAL A 80 4.35 1.84 -1.81
C VAL A 80 4.53 2.54 -0.46
N ALA A 81 5.74 3.02 -0.20
CA ALA A 81 6.01 3.92 0.92
C ALA A 81 6.00 5.38 0.44
N ASP A 82 5.44 6.25 1.26
CA ASP A 82 5.30 7.70 1.01
C ASP A 82 6.64 8.46 0.97
#